data_AF-A0A1S3KBJ3-F1
#
_entry.id   AF-A0A1S3KBJ3-F1
#
_cell.length_a   1.000
_cell.length_b   1.000
_cell.length_c   1.000
_cell.angle_alpha   90.00
_cell.angle_beta   90.00
_cell.angle_gamma   90.00
#
_symmetry.space_group_name_H-M   'P 1'
#
loop_
_entity.id
_entity.type
_entity.pdbx_description
1 polymer ?
#
loop_
_entity_poly.entity_id
_entity_poly.type
_entity_poly.pdbx_seq_one_letter_code
_entity_poly.pdbx_strand_id
1 'polypeptide(L)'
;MSIFGSRGCGVKKMNDFSRFTERPHSPFYQCWRKEMIWSIFCCTFCLLLHGSLSESSTANDGAKSRHAVDPCIKHGILAQGWRNVNNARDVDKRGNTHCDKGNDFPGWYRFRGGAGNKMLDKCPTSRKRCGTHAPMWLTESHPTVQAGVTSIKACAYWISNCTWSDTVKVKLCLAGFYVYYLPKVPECSLAYCGESHDLCLDNNGGCERKCSMVNDTAVCSCPKGFRLASNKKTCGELELNFDVAYVAIQDRRL
;
A
#
# COMPACT_ATOMS: atom_id res chain seq x y z
N MET A 1 3.08 -10.73 -44.07
CA MET A 1 2.18 -10.81 -42.89
C MET A 1 2.87 -11.64 -41.82
N SER A 2 3.54 -10.99 -40.87
CA SER A 2 4.25 -11.70 -39.78
C SER A 2 3.39 -11.65 -38.52
N ILE A 3 2.85 -12.80 -38.13
CA ILE A 3 2.07 -12.97 -36.90
C ILE A 3 3.05 -13.10 -35.74
N PHE A 4 3.41 -11.98 -35.10
CA PHE A 4 4.07 -12.02 -33.80
C PHE A 4 3.03 -12.33 -32.73
N GLY A 5 2.93 -13.60 -32.34
CA GLY A 5 2.15 -14.02 -31.18
C GLY A 5 2.66 -13.32 -29.93
N SER A 6 1.86 -12.41 -29.38
CA SER A 6 2.17 -11.73 -28.12
C SER A 6 2.20 -12.78 -27.01
N ARG A 7 3.38 -13.04 -26.42
CA ARG A 7 3.48 -13.85 -25.20
C ARG A 7 2.75 -13.10 -24.10
N GLY A 8 1.51 -13.50 -23.83
CA GLY A 8 0.74 -12.98 -22.71
C GLY A 8 1.46 -13.24 -21.39
N CYS A 9 1.07 -12.49 -20.36
CA CYS A 9 1.55 -12.72 -19.01
C CYS A 9 1.02 -14.04 -18.45
N GLY A 10 1.75 -15.12 -18.72
CA GLY A 10 1.53 -16.38 -18.04
C GLY A 10 1.94 -16.24 -16.59
N VAL A 11 0.97 -16.34 -15.69
CA VAL A 11 1.23 -16.81 -14.32
C VAL A 11 1.77 -18.23 -14.48
N LYS A 12 3.01 -18.50 -14.05
CA LYS A 12 3.42 -19.89 -13.80
C LYS A 12 2.47 -20.42 -12.72
N LYS A 13 1.50 -21.25 -13.10
CA LYS A 13 0.76 -22.07 -12.12
C LYS A 13 1.81 -22.92 -11.41
N MET A 14 2.04 -22.63 -10.14
CA MET A 14 2.86 -23.47 -9.28
C MET A 14 1.98 -24.62 -8.79
N ASN A 15 1.68 -25.56 -9.69
CA ASN A 15 1.14 -26.87 -9.37
C ASN A 15 2.05 -27.92 -9.97
N ASP A 16 3.01 -28.41 -9.19
CA ASP A 16 3.27 -29.85 -9.15
C ASP A 16 4.01 -30.17 -7.84
N PHE A 17 3.33 -30.91 -6.97
CA PHE A 17 3.86 -31.45 -5.73
C PHE A 17 4.19 -32.92 -6.01
N SER A 18 5.19 -33.19 -6.83
CA SER A 18 5.76 -34.53 -6.89
C SER A 18 7.17 -34.56 -7.49
N ARG A 19 8.08 -35.16 -6.70
CA ARG A 19 9.33 -35.81 -7.13
C ARG A 19 10.55 -34.91 -7.41
N PHE A 20 11.20 -34.47 -6.32
CA PHE A 20 12.64 -34.20 -6.35
C PHE A 20 13.40 -35.49 -6.04
N THR A 21 14.09 -36.03 -7.03
CA THR A 21 15.13 -37.04 -6.87
C THR A 21 16.42 -36.39 -6.36
N GLU A 22 17.07 -37.07 -5.43
CA GLU A 22 18.27 -36.66 -4.70
C GLU A 22 19.54 -36.50 -5.55
N ARG A 23 20.49 -35.69 -5.01
CA ARG A 23 21.97 -35.80 -4.98
C ARG A 23 22.72 -34.49 -5.39
N PRO A 24 23.97 -34.24 -4.95
CA PRO A 24 24.31 -33.78 -3.59
C PRO A 24 25.42 -32.67 -3.54
N HIS A 25 25.68 -32.19 -2.31
CA HIS A 25 26.87 -31.45 -1.81
C HIS A 25 27.18 -30.02 -2.32
N SER A 26 27.11 -29.04 -1.39
CA SER A 26 28.28 -28.32 -0.83
C SER A 26 27.79 -27.25 0.18
N PRO A 27 28.57 -26.89 1.22
CA PRO A 27 28.06 -26.44 2.51
C PRO A 27 27.91 -24.91 2.59
N PHE A 28 27.30 -24.47 3.67
CA PHE A 28 27.41 -23.17 4.36
C PHE A 28 26.04 -22.60 4.76
N TYR A 29 25.96 -22.34 6.07
CA TYR A 29 24.91 -21.68 6.85
C TYR A 29 23.70 -22.53 7.25
N GLN A 30 23.88 -23.31 8.32
CA GLN A 30 22.80 -23.56 9.28
C GLN A 30 22.84 -22.47 10.36
N CYS A 31 21.76 -21.72 10.49
CA CYS A 31 21.50 -20.87 11.64
C CYS A 31 20.56 -21.65 12.58
N TRP A 32 21.11 -22.26 13.63
CA TRP A 32 20.29 -22.87 14.67
C TRP A 32 19.86 -21.82 15.69
N ARG A 33 18.58 -21.90 16.03
CA ARG A 33 17.84 -21.14 17.03
C ARG A 33 17.95 -21.89 18.37
N LYS A 34 17.80 -21.12 19.47
CA LYS A 34 17.61 -21.52 20.89
C LYS A 34 18.91 -21.74 21.67
N GLU A 35 19.09 -21.37 22.94
CA GLU A 35 18.22 -21.02 24.08
C GLU A 35 18.90 -19.95 24.98
N MET A 36 18.13 -19.49 25.96
CA MET A 36 18.38 -18.52 27.03
C MET A 36 19.69 -18.62 27.85
N ILE A 37 19.93 -17.55 28.65
CA ILE A 37 20.59 -17.46 29.98
C ILE A 37 22.06 -16.94 30.04
N TRP A 38 22.15 -15.72 30.62
CA TRP A 38 23.27 -15.07 31.35
C TRP A 38 24.36 -14.30 30.59
N SER A 39 24.29 -12.97 30.69
CA SER A 39 25.39 -12.01 31.01
C SER A 39 24.91 -10.60 30.65
N ILE A 40 24.19 -9.88 31.52
CA ILE A 40 24.77 -8.90 32.46
C ILE A 40 26.25 -8.66 32.14
N PHE A 41 26.54 -7.52 31.51
CA PHE A 41 27.80 -6.74 31.49
C PHE A 41 28.00 -6.00 30.16
N CYS A 42 27.02 -5.15 29.78
CA CYS A 42 27.27 -4.07 28.82
C CYS A 42 26.49 -2.80 29.19
N CYS A 43 26.48 -2.44 30.48
CA CYS A 43 25.81 -1.22 30.95
C CYS A 43 26.42 -0.54 32.19
N THR A 44 27.69 -0.78 32.53
CA THR A 44 28.30 -0.14 33.71
C THR A 44 29.76 0.23 33.50
N PHE A 45 30.06 1.11 32.54
CA PHE A 45 31.30 1.90 32.56
C PHE A 45 31.19 3.22 31.78
N CYS A 46 30.20 4.05 32.11
CA CYS A 46 30.17 5.46 31.70
C CYS A 46 29.47 6.36 32.73
N LEU A 47 29.70 6.07 34.02
CA LEU A 47 29.43 7.02 35.08
C LEU A 47 30.65 7.04 35.99
N LEU A 48 31.33 8.18 35.97
CA LEU A 48 32.08 8.86 37.01
C LEU A 48 33.24 9.59 36.32
N LEU A 49 33.02 10.86 35.99
CA LEU A 49 33.88 11.98 36.41
C LEU A 49 33.33 13.30 35.83
N HIS A 50 32.89 14.16 36.77
CA HIS A 50 32.61 15.61 36.71
C HIS A 50 31.26 16.07 36.14
N GLY A 51 30.55 16.81 36.99
CA GLY A 51 29.26 17.43 36.70
C GLY A 51 29.29 18.95 36.66
N SER A 52 28.08 19.48 36.86
CA SER A 52 27.63 20.87 37.03
C SER A 52 27.49 21.76 35.79
N LEU A 53 26.30 22.36 35.73
CA LEU A 53 25.71 23.24 34.72
C LEU A 53 26.36 24.63 34.67
N SER A 54 26.30 25.29 33.50
CA SER A 54 25.58 26.56 33.27
C SER A 54 25.90 27.13 31.87
N GLU A 55 25.16 28.17 31.48
CA GLU A 55 24.58 28.44 30.16
C GLU A 55 25.43 29.22 29.14
N SER A 56 24.92 29.16 27.90
CA SER A 56 24.85 30.23 26.89
C SER A 56 26.08 30.53 26.03
N SER A 57 26.00 30.11 24.77
CA SER A 57 26.08 31.09 23.68
C SER A 57 25.25 30.61 22.48
N THR A 58 24.48 31.56 21.96
CA THR A 58 23.53 31.44 20.86
C THR A 58 24.13 30.80 19.61
N ALA A 59 23.73 29.56 19.30
CA ALA A 59 23.86 29.00 17.97
C ALA A 59 22.45 28.91 17.37
N ASN A 60 22.23 29.66 16.29
CA ASN A 60 20.98 29.68 15.53
C ASN A 60 20.50 28.26 15.21
N ASP A 61 19.36 27.88 15.81
CA ASP A 61 18.53 26.76 15.35
C ASP A 61 17.89 27.11 13.99
N GLY A 62 18.71 27.01 12.95
CA GLY A 62 18.32 27.25 11.55
C GLY A 62 18.22 25.99 10.70
N ALA A 63 18.60 24.82 11.23
CA ALA A 63 18.41 23.55 10.54
C ALA A 63 17.00 23.02 10.80
N LYS A 64 15.99 23.66 10.18
CA LYS A 64 14.66 23.09 10.02
C LYS A 64 14.83 21.73 9.34
N SER A 65 14.82 20.65 10.13
CA SER A 65 14.61 19.29 9.64
C SER A 65 13.34 19.34 8.81
N ARG A 66 13.49 19.32 7.48
CA ARG A 66 12.37 19.12 6.57
C ARG A 66 11.91 17.69 6.82
N HIS A 67 11.04 17.51 7.81
CA HIS A 67 10.32 16.26 7.98
C HIS A 67 9.62 15.99 6.65
N ALA A 68 10.05 14.94 5.97
CA ALA A 68 9.40 14.48 4.75
C ALA A 68 7.93 14.26 5.08
N VAL A 69 7.05 15.02 4.43
CA VAL A 69 5.60 14.93 4.68
C VAL A 69 5.15 13.52 4.37
N ASP A 70 4.50 12.85 5.32
CA ASP A 70 4.00 11.50 5.12
C ASP A 70 3.04 11.49 3.91
N PRO A 71 3.30 10.67 2.86
CA PRO A 71 2.45 10.63 1.68
C PRO A 71 1.02 10.16 1.98
N CYS A 72 0.79 9.48 3.11
CA CYS A 72 -0.55 9.16 3.58
C CYS A 72 -1.37 10.41 3.96
N ILE A 73 -0.70 11.52 4.28
CA ILE A 73 -1.31 12.79 4.64
C ILE A 73 -1.40 13.73 3.43
N LYS A 74 -0.33 13.83 2.62
CA LYS A 74 -0.29 14.71 1.44
C LYS A 74 0.13 13.95 0.18
N HIS A 75 -0.80 13.86 -0.75
CA HIS A 75 -0.65 13.18 -2.04
C HIS A 75 -1.63 13.77 -3.06
N GLY A 76 -1.34 13.59 -4.36
CA GLY A 76 -2.27 13.87 -5.45
C GLY A 76 -3.29 12.74 -5.63
N ILE A 77 -4.37 13.03 -6.35
CA ILE A 77 -5.43 12.06 -6.64
C ILE A 77 -5.45 11.75 -8.14
N LEU A 78 -5.34 10.47 -8.48
CA LEU A 78 -5.61 9.95 -9.81
C LEU A 78 -7.04 9.42 -9.83
N ALA A 79 -7.98 10.26 -10.29
CA ALA A 79 -9.40 9.93 -10.36
C ALA A 79 -9.94 9.70 -11.77
N GLN A 80 -9.07 9.84 -12.78
CA GLN A 80 -9.50 9.81 -14.17
C GLN A 80 -9.94 8.40 -14.56
N GLY A 81 -11.23 8.23 -14.89
CA GLY A 81 -11.82 6.93 -15.19
C GLY A 81 -11.19 6.18 -16.36
N TRP A 82 -10.53 6.91 -17.27
CA TRP A 82 -9.82 6.27 -18.36
C TRP A 82 -8.67 5.37 -17.88
N ARG A 83 -8.11 5.61 -16.69
CA ARG A 83 -7.00 4.83 -16.09
C ARG A 83 -7.40 3.44 -15.61
N ASN A 84 -8.68 3.12 -15.51
CA ASN A 84 -9.13 1.84 -15.02
C ASN A 84 -8.81 0.72 -16.03
N VAL A 85 -8.37 -0.44 -15.56
CA VAL A 85 -8.08 -1.61 -16.39
C VAL A 85 -9.27 -2.08 -17.22
N ASN A 86 -10.49 -1.85 -16.71
CA ASN A 86 -11.73 -2.17 -17.42
C ASN A 86 -12.00 -1.23 -18.59
N ASN A 87 -11.31 -0.08 -18.69
CA ASN A 87 -11.34 0.74 -19.88
C ASN A 87 -10.57 0.04 -21.02
N ALA A 88 -11.33 -0.54 -21.94
CA ALA A 88 -10.83 -1.23 -23.12
C ALA A 88 -10.40 -0.30 -24.26
N ARG A 89 -10.53 1.03 -24.10
CA ARG A 89 -10.08 2.02 -25.09
C ARG A 89 -8.68 2.50 -24.77
N ASP A 90 -7.88 2.71 -25.81
CA ASP A 90 -6.53 3.30 -25.77
C ASP A 90 -6.50 4.79 -26.13
N VAL A 91 -7.65 5.33 -26.54
CA VAL A 91 -7.82 6.74 -26.92
C VAL A 91 -9.11 7.32 -26.35
N ASP A 92 -9.13 8.63 -26.17
CA ASP A 92 -10.30 9.41 -25.81
C ASP A 92 -11.30 9.52 -26.98
N LYS A 93 -12.41 10.24 -26.77
CA LYS A 93 -13.44 10.46 -27.79
C LYS A 93 -12.95 11.26 -29.02
N ARG A 94 -11.82 11.95 -28.90
CA ARG A 94 -11.19 12.76 -29.97
C ARG A 94 -10.08 11.99 -30.68
N GLY A 95 -9.79 10.75 -30.26
CA GLY A 95 -8.73 9.92 -30.82
C GLY A 95 -7.36 10.15 -30.16
N ASN A 96 -7.26 10.91 -29.07
CA ASN A 96 -5.99 11.15 -28.38
C ASN A 96 -5.71 10.06 -27.35
N THR A 97 -4.50 9.53 -27.33
CA THR A 97 -4.04 8.61 -26.28
C THR A 97 -3.73 9.36 -24.99
N HIS A 98 -4.15 8.82 -23.84
CA HIS A 98 -3.72 9.35 -22.55
C HIS A 98 -2.34 8.82 -22.15
N CYS A 99 -1.52 9.67 -21.53
CA CYS A 99 -0.19 9.31 -21.07
C CYS A 99 0.21 10.10 -19.83
N ASP A 100 1.17 9.59 -19.08
CA ASP A 100 1.70 10.23 -17.85
C ASP A 100 3.05 10.94 -18.08
N LYS A 101 3.35 11.33 -19.33
CA LYS A 101 4.56 12.10 -19.70
C LYS A 101 4.43 13.60 -19.31
N GLY A 102 3.28 14.01 -18.80
CA GLY A 102 2.99 15.39 -18.40
C GLY A 102 3.86 15.89 -17.24
N ASN A 103 3.68 17.16 -16.87
CA ASN A 103 4.44 17.82 -15.81
C ASN A 103 3.92 17.52 -14.39
N ASP A 104 2.84 16.76 -14.28
CA ASP A 104 2.30 16.33 -12.98
C ASP A 104 3.22 15.28 -12.31
N PHE A 105 4.13 14.64 -13.06
CA PHE A 105 5.04 13.61 -12.54
C PHE A 105 6.49 14.12 -12.49
N PRO A 106 7.30 13.68 -11.49
CA PRO A 106 7.00 12.64 -10.49
C PRO A 106 6.25 13.14 -9.25
N GLY A 107 5.63 12.25 -8.49
CA GLY A 107 4.97 12.63 -7.22
C GLY A 107 4.29 11.49 -6.48
N TRP A 108 3.80 11.79 -5.27
CA TRP A 108 2.97 10.87 -4.48
C TRP A 108 1.50 10.97 -4.90
N TYR A 109 0.90 9.83 -5.23
CA TYR A 109 -0.45 9.74 -5.76
C TYR A 109 -1.26 8.61 -5.11
N ARG A 110 -2.58 8.76 -5.13
CA ARG A 110 -3.55 7.72 -4.77
C ARG A 110 -4.57 7.55 -5.90
N PHE A 111 -4.89 6.30 -6.23
CA PHE A 111 -6.01 5.97 -7.10
C PHE A 111 -7.33 6.12 -6.35
N ARG A 112 -8.31 6.78 -6.98
CA ARG A 112 -9.66 6.95 -6.43
C ARG A 112 -10.72 7.01 -7.54
N GLY A 113 -11.99 6.80 -7.20
CA GLY A 113 -13.13 7.05 -8.07
C GLY A 113 -13.07 6.20 -9.34
N GLY A 114 -13.27 6.84 -10.50
CA GLY A 114 -13.29 6.13 -11.78
C GLY A 114 -11.99 5.39 -12.09
N ALA A 115 -10.85 5.83 -11.59
CA ALA A 115 -9.56 5.18 -11.82
C ALA A 115 -9.40 3.85 -11.06
N GLY A 116 -10.32 3.55 -10.12
CA GLY A 116 -10.16 2.46 -9.16
C GLY A 116 -9.51 2.93 -7.86
N ASN A 117 -9.06 1.99 -7.03
CA ASN A 117 -8.58 2.26 -5.68
C ASN A 117 -7.16 1.75 -5.40
N LYS A 118 -6.56 1.05 -6.37
CA LYS A 118 -5.15 0.65 -6.36
C LYS A 118 -4.61 0.61 -7.79
N MET A 119 -3.29 0.72 -7.93
CA MET A 119 -2.60 0.38 -9.16
C MET A 119 -2.73 -1.12 -9.43
N LEU A 120 -2.77 -1.52 -10.68
CA LEU A 120 -2.85 -2.93 -11.07
C LEU A 120 -1.54 -3.66 -10.66
N ASP A 121 -1.63 -4.77 -9.92
CA ASP A 121 -0.49 -5.65 -9.56
C ASP A 121 -0.57 -7.04 -10.23
N LYS A 122 -1.61 -7.27 -11.01
CA LYS A 122 -1.70 -8.38 -11.95
C LYS A 122 -1.39 -7.87 -13.34
N CYS A 123 -0.73 -8.68 -14.16
CA CYS A 123 -0.44 -8.22 -15.50
C CYS A 123 -1.73 -7.91 -16.29
N PRO A 124 -1.78 -6.77 -17.02
CA PRO A 124 -2.87 -6.46 -17.92
C PRO A 124 -3.09 -7.59 -18.91
N THR A 125 -4.35 -7.89 -19.22
CA THR A 125 -4.71 -8.97 -20.17
C THR A 125 -4.22 -8.68 -21.59
N SER A 126 -4.02 -7.41 -21.93
CA SER A 126 -3.60 -6.93 -23.24
C SER A 126 -2.98 -5.54 -23.12
N ARG A 127 -2.17 -5.16 -24.12
CA ARG A 127 -1.88 -3.76 -24.43
C ARG A 127 -3.18 -3.00 -24.77
N LYS A 128 -3.15 -1.67 -24.89
CA LYS A 128 -4.34 -0.84 -25.20
C LYS A 128 -5.43 -0.91 -24.12
N ARG A 129 -5.03 -0.76 -22.86
CA ARG A 129 -5.91 -0.71 -21.70
C ARG A 129 -5.67 0.57 -20.95
N CYS A 130 -6.58 0.91 -20.04
CA CYS A 130 -6.36 2.01 -19.12
C CYS A 130 -6.19 3.34 -19.87
N GLY A 131 -6.89 3.52 -20.99
CA GLY A 131 -6.88 4.76 -21.76
C GLY A 131 -5.57 5.04 -22.49
N THR A 132 -4.67 4.06 -22.55
CA THR A 132 -3.32 4.24 -23.08
C THR A 132 -2.89 3.06 -23.93
N HIS A 133 -1.85 3.27 -24.74
CA HIS A 133 -1.25 2.26 -25.59
C HIS A 133 -0.53 1.17 -24.78
N ALA A 134 0.25 1.57 -23.77
CA ALA A 134 1.08 0.71 -22.94
C ALA A 134 0.73 0.88 -21.45
N PRO A 135 -0.24 0.09 -20.93
CA PRO A 135 -0.63 0.17 -19.53
C PRO A 135 0.53 -0.24 -18.62
N MET A 136 0.80 0.59 -17.61
CA MET A 136 1.80 0.30 -16.58
C MET A 136 1.16 -0.38 -15.37
N TRP A 137 1.81 -1.45 -14.88
CA TRP A 137 1.35 -2.31 -13.78
C TRP A 137 2.54 -2.69 -12.88
N LEU A 138 2.28 -3.03 -11.61
CA LEU A 138 3.29 -3.46 -10.65
C LEU A 138 3.60 -4.95 -10.82
N THR A 139 4.89 -5.32 -10.84
CA THR A 139 5.28 -6.73 -11.04
C THR A 139 5.11 -7.62 -9.82
N GLU A 140 4.86 -7.03 -8.66
CA GLU A 140 4.76 -7.71 -7.38
C GLU A 140 3.51 -7.21 -6.64
N SER A 141 3.03 -8.02 -5.69
CA SER A 141 1.88 -7.68 -4.86
C SER A 141 2.12 -6.42 -4.02
N HIS A 142 1.04 -5.71 -3.71
CA HIS A 142 1.10 -4.54 -2.84
C HIS A 142 1.62 -4.89 -1.43
N PRO A 143 2.33 -3.95 -0.76
CA PRO A 143 2.89 -4.19 0.57
C PRO A 143 1.83 -4.20 1.67
N THR A 144 2.19 -4.78 2.83
CA THR A 144 1.41 -4.64 4.06
C THR A 144 1.73 -3.31 4.77
N VAL A 145 0.91 -2.95 5.77
CA VAL A 145 1.13 -1.74 6.59
C VAL A 145 2.52 -1.74 7.26
N GLN A 146 2.98 -2.89 7.73
CA GLN A 146 4.25 -3.02 8.48
C GLN A 146 5.48 -2.83 7.59
N ALA A 147 5.37 -3.10 6.29
CA ALA A 147 6.47 -2.97 5.35
C ALA A 147 6.86 -1.50 5.09
N GLY A 148 5.99 -0.53 5.44
CA GLY A 148 6.24 0.89 5.23
C GLY A 148 6.29 1.23 3.74
N VAL A 149 7.28 2.02 3.33
CA VAL A 149 7.51 2.38 1.92
C VAL A 149 8.37 1.30 1.27
N THR A 150 7.79 0.54 0.34
CA THR A 150 8.50 -0.46 -0.46
C THR A 150 8.78 0.05 -1.86
N SER A 151 9.81 -0.46 -2.52
CA SER A 151 10.11 -0.17 -3.91
C SER A 151 9.74 -1.38 -4.77
N ILE A 152 8.83 -1.21 -5.71
CA ILE A 152 8.32 -2.27 -6.59
C ILE A 152 8.57 -1.85 -8.04
N LYS A 153 9.03 -2.78 -8.87
CA LYS A 153 9.17 -2.52 -10.31
C LYS A 153 7.79 -2.42 -10.96
N ALA A 154 7.58 -1.35 -11.71
CA ALA A 154 6.44 -1.19 -12.60
C ALA A 154 6.88 -1.50 -14.03
N CYS A 155 6.04 -2.18 -14.80
CA CYS A 155 6.29 -2.58 -16.17
C CYS A 155 5.20 -2.04 -17.09
N ALA A 156 5.56 -1.58 -18.29
CA ALA A 156 4.63 -1.19 -19.34
C ALA A 156 4.44 -2.34 -20.34
N TYR A 157 3.19 -2.76 -20.56
CA TYR A 157 2.88 -3.80 -21.54
C TYR A 157 2.75 -3.18 -22.94
N TRP A 158 3.71 -3.47 -23.83
CA TRP A 158 3.66 -3.07 -25.24
C TRP A 158 3.96 -4.21 -26.23
N ILE A 159 5.24 -4.49 -26.49
CA ILE A 159 5.68 -5.62 -27.33
C ILE A 159 5.81 -6.87 -26.47
N SER A 160 6.52 -6.73 -25.35
CA SER A 160 6.51 -7.67 -24.24
C SER A 160 5.61 -7.14 -23.12
N ASN A 161 5.35 -7.98 -22.12
CA ASN A 161 4.65 -7.59 -20.91
C ASN A 161 5.40 -6.55 -20.05
N CYS A 162 6.67 -6.30 -20.34
CA CYS A 162 7.52 -5.33 -19.68
C CYS A 162 8.51 -4.76 -20.69
N THR A 163 8.02 -3.91 -21.60
CA THR A 163 8.85 -3.27 -22.64
C THR A 163 9.63 -2.09 -22.06
N TRP A 164 8.97 -1.33 -21.19
CA TRP A 164 9.60 -0.32 -20.35
C TRP A 164 9.34 -0.65 -18.90
N SER A 165 10.24 -0.21 -18.02
CA SER A 165 10.08 -0.37 -16.59
C SER A 165 10.70 0.78 -15.83
N ASP A 166 10.18 1.00 -14.63
CA ASP A 166 10.76 1.92 -13.66
C ASP A 166 10.46 1.43 -12.25
N THR A 167 11.09 2.01 -11.23
CA THR A 167 10.82 1.71 -9.83
C THR A 167 9.78 2.68 -9.26
N VAL A 168 8.67 2.13 -8.80
CA VAL A 168 7.61 2.85 -8.08
C VAL A 168 7.78 2.59 -6.59
N LYS A 169 7.57 3.61 -5.75
CA LYS A 169 7.47 3.39 -4.30
C LYS A 169 6.01 3.22 -3.90
N VAL A 170 5.70 2.25 -3.05
CA VAL A 170 4.35 1.93 -2.63
C VAL A 170 4.29 1.90 -1.10
N LYS A 171 3.23 2.45 -0.51
CA LYS A 171 2.96 2.36 0.93
C LYS A 171 1.48 2.11 1.14
N LEU A 172 1.15 1.16 2.02
CA LEU A 172 -0.20 0.99 2.54
C LEU A 172 -0.39 1.88 3.77
N CYS A 173 -1.33 2.81 3.71
CA CYS A 173 -1.64 3.70 4.82
C CYS A 173 -2.53 3.01 5.86
N LEU A 174 -2.44 3.44 7.13
CA LEU A 174 -3.28 2.92 8.22
C LEU A 174 -4.78 3.08 7.95
N ALA A 175 -5.15 4.10 7.17
CA ALA A 175 -6.51 4.34 6.72
C ALA A 175 -7.00 3.37 5.62
N GLY A 176 -6.19 2.38 5.20
CA GLY A 176 -6.61 1.31 4.29
C GLY A 176 -6.58 1.67 2.81
N PHE A 177 -5.70 2.58 2.40
CA PHE A 177 -5.48 2.90 0.99
C PHE A 177 -3.99 2.95 0.66
N TYR A 178 -3.67 2.71 -0.61
CA TYR A 178 -2.30 2.77 -1.11
C TYR A 178 -1.94 4.17 -1.61
N VAL A 179 -0.70 4.56 -1.38
CA VAL A 179 -0.07 5.72 -2.01
C VAL A 179 1.17 5.27 -2.78
N TYR A 180 1.40 5.91 -3.92
CA TYR A 180 2.40 5.53 -4.90
C TYR A 180 3.28 6.74 -5.22
N TYR A 181 4.59 6.62 -5.08
CA TYR A 181 5.51 7.57 -5.69
C TYR A 181 5.74 7.14 -7.13
N LEU A 182 5.11 7.86 -8.05
CA LEU A 182 5.10 7.54 -9.46
C LEU A 182 6.15 8.40 -10.18
N PRO A 183 7.18 7.79 -10.80
CA PRO A 183 8.12 8.53 -11.62
C PRO A 183 7.46 9.09 -12.90
N LYS A 184 8.18 9.94 -13.62
CA LYS A 184 7.75 10.42 -14.92
C LYS A 184 8.05 9.36 -15.98
N VAL A 185 7.07 9.01 -16.81
CA VAL A 185 7.28 8.01 -17.86
C VAL A 185 8.11 8.57 -19.02
N PRO A 186 8.91 7.74 -19.72
CA PRO A 186 9.78 8.20 -20.81
C PRO A 186 9.02 8.61 -22.07
N GLU A 187 7.86 7.98 -22.35
CA GLU A 187 7.12 8.19 -23.59
C GLU A 187 5.61 8.41 -23.41
N CYS A 188 5.01 9.15 -24.34
CA CYS A 188 3.58 9.48 -24.31
C CYS A 188 2.72 8.37 -24.92
N SER A 189 3.03 7.14 -24.51
CA SER A 189 2.25 5.93 -24.77
C SER A 189 2.03 5.13 -23.49
N LEU A 190 2.58 5.60 -22.35
CA LEU A 190 2.55 4.92 -21.07
C LEU A 190 1.69 5.69 -20.08
N ALA A 191 0.86 4.97 -19.33
CA ALA A 191 0.13 5.51 -18.20
C ALA A 191 -0.03 4.45 -17.10
N TYR A 192 -0.03 4.90 -15.85
CA TYR A 192 -0.27 4.04 -14.69
C TYR A 192 -1.71 3.55 -14.67
N CYS A 193 -1.87 2.23 -14.70
CA CYS A 193 -3.16 1.58 -14.76
C CYS A 193 -3.70 1.26 -13.37
N GLY A 194 -4.94 1.67 -13.10
CA GLY A 194 -5.65 1.37 -11.86
C GLY A 194 -6.68 0.26 -12.02
N GLU A 195 -7.10 -0.32 -10.90
CA GLU A 195 -8.21 -1.27 -10.84
C GLU A 195 -9.14 -0.97 -9.67
N SER A 196 -10.40 -1.36 -9.83
CA SER A 196 -11.39 -1.35 -8.75
C SER A 196 -11.32 -2.68 -8.02
N HIS A 197 -10.85 -2.66 -6.79
CA HIS A 197 -10.71 -3.85 -5.95
C HIS A 197 -11.58 -3.72 -4.70
N ASP A 198 -12.40 -4.73 -4.44
CA ASP A 198 -13.19 -4.77 -3.20
C ASP A 198 -12.31 -5.20 -2.03
N LEU A 199 -11.92 -4.21 -1.23
CA LEU A 199 -11.05 -4.40 -0.08
C LEU A 199 -11.70 -5.26 1.02
N CYS A 200 -13.03 -5.40 1.03
CA CYS A 200 -13.71 -6.29 1.96
C CYS A 200 -13.49 -7.76 1.62
N LEU A 201 -13.10 -8.09 0.39
CA LEU A 201 -12.75 -9.46 0.02
C LEU A 201 -11.40 -9.90 0.61
N ASP A 202 -10.54 -8.94 0.95
CA ASP A 202 -9.24 -9.20 1.56
C ASP A 202 -9.36 -9.16 3.09
N ASN A 203 -9.37 -10.34 3.73
CA ASN A 203 -9.43 -10.47 5.19
C ASN A 203 -10.55 -9.60 5.82
N ASN A 204 -11.73 -9.57 5.18
CA ASN A 204 -12.87 -8.75 5.59
C ASN A 204 -12.53 -7.24 5.72
N GLY A 205 -11.59 -6.71 4.93
CA GLY A 205 -11.09 -5.33 5.06
C GLY A 205 -10.39 -5.05 6.38
N GLY A 206 -9.96 -6.10 7.10
CA GLY A 206 -9.47 -6.05 8.47
C GLY A 206 -10.57 -5.82 9.52
N CYS A 207 -11.84 -5.90 9.15
CA CYS A 207 -12.96 -5.73 10.06
C CYS A 207 -13.22 -7.00 10.87
N GLU A 208 -13.46 -6.86 12.17
CA GLU A 208 -13.82 -7.98 13.03
C GLU A 208 -15.18 -8.58 12.67
N ARG A 209 -16.17 -7.71 12.36
CA ARG A 209 -17.55 -8.12 12.09
C ARG A 209 -17.97 -7.77 10.67
N LYS A 210 -18.54 -6.57 10.46
CA LYS A 210 -19.11 -6.19 9.16
C LYS A 210 -18.16 -5.25 8.41
N CYS A 211 -17.84 -5.57 7.17
CA CYS A 211 -17.14 -4.69 6.23
C CYS A 211 -18.08 -4.14 5.17
N SER A 212 -17.84 -2.91 4.75
CA SER A 212 -18.51 -2.29 3.60
C SER A 212 -17.55 -1.39 2.84
N MET A 213 -17.64 -1.38 1.52
CA MET A 213 -16.89 -0.45 0.67
C MET A 213 -17.55 0.93 0.70
N VAL A 214 -16.83 1.94 1.17
CA VAL A 214 -17.27 3.34 1.19
C VAL A 214 -16.14 4.19 0.63
N ASN A 215 -16.42 4.99 -0.42
CA ASN A 215 -15.46 5.89 -1.05
C ASN A 215 -14.10 5.22 -1.34
N ASP A 216 -14.13 4.03 -1.97
CA ASP A 216 -12.94 3.26 -2.35
C ASP A 216 -12.10 2.71 -1.18
N THR A 217 -12.66 2.72 0.03
CA THR A 217 -12.03 2.21 1.26
C THR A 217 -12.91 1.19 1.97
N ALA A 218 -12.29 0.19 2.59
CA ALA A 218 -12.97 -0.72 3.50
C ALA A 218 -13.30 -0.02 4.83
N VAL A 219 -14.59 0.07 5.14
CA VAL A 219 -15.12 0.64 6.39
C VAL A 219 -15.79 -0.44 7.21
N CYS A 220 -15.39 -0.55 8.47
CA CYS A 220 -15.93 -1.51 9.42
C CYS A 220 -17.13 -0.95 10.17
N SER A 221 -18.08 -1.82 10.49
CA SER A 221 -19.26 -1.49 11.30
C SER A 221 -19.59 -2.66 12.23
N CYS A 222 -20.31 -2.35 13.32
CA CYS A 222 -20.63 -3.31 14.36
C CYS A 222 -22.13 -3.68 14.36
N PRO A 223 -22.48 -4.92 14.76
CA PRO A 223 -23.87 -5.31 15.00
C PRO A 223 -24.54 -4.46 16.10
N LYS A 224 -25.87 -4.54 16.19
CA LYS A 224 -26.64 -3.89 17.25
C LYS A 224 -26.13 -4.37 18.62
N GLY A 225 -25.95 -3.42 19.56
CA GLY A 225 -25.42 -3.70 20.91
C GLY A 225 -23.90 -3.49 21.04
N PHE A 226 -23.19 -3.23 19.95
CA PHE A 226 -21.73 -3.03 19.95
C PHE A 226 -21.37 -1.67 19.34
N ARG A 227 -20.23 -1.12 19.76
CA ARG A 227 -19.62 0.09 19.18
C ARG A 227 -18.32 -0.24 18.50
N LEU A 228 -18.05 0.45 17.38
CA LEU A 228 -16.77 0.35 16.71
C LEU A 228 -15.69 0.99 17.60
N ALA A 229 -14.65 0.23 17.90
CA ALA A 229 -13.53 0.68 18.71
C ALA A 229 -12.72 1.77 18.01
N SER A 230 -11.84 2.44 18.76
CA SER A 230 -10.97 3.52 18.29
C SER A 230 -10.05 3.10 17.13
N ASN A 231 -9.68 1.82 17.07
CA ASN A 231 -8.89 1.25 15.97
C ASN A 231 -9.66 1.17 14.64
N LYS A 232 -10.97 1.47 14.63
CA LYS A 232 -11.88 1.44 13.48
C LYS A 232 -12.04 0.06 12.82
N LYS A 233 -11.64 -1.01 13.52
CA LYS A 233 -11.62 -2.39 13.01
C LYS A 233 -12.38 -3.36 13.90
N THR A 234 -12.29 -3.22 15.23
CA THR A 234 -12.90 -4.12 16.21
C THR A 234 -14.17 -3.56 16.82
N CYS A 235 -15.01 -4.42 17.37
CA CYS A 235 -16.26 -4.09 18.03
C CYS A 235 -16.11 -4.30 19.53
N GLY A 236 -16.25 -3.23 20.32
CA GLY A 236 -16.39 -3.32 21.77
C GLY A 236 -17.85 -3.37 22.16
N GLU A 237 -18.16 -3.96 23.32
CA GLU A 237 -19.46 -3.78 23.93
C GLU A 237 -19.72 -2.29 24.16
N LEU A 238 -20.99 -1.89 24.09
CA LEU A 238 -21.39 -0.62 24.66
C LEU A 238 -21.04 -0.67 26.14
N GLU A 239 -20.02 0.08 26.57
CA GLU A 239 -19.84 0.45 27.97
C GLU A 239 -21.15 1.12 28.41
N LEU A 240 -22.08 0.32 28.91
CA LEU A 240 -23.23 0.79 29.65
C LEU A 240 -22.62 1.26 30.97
N ASN A 241 -22.32 2.55 31.07
CA ASN A 241 -21.96 3.16 32.35
C ASN A 241 -23.15 2.98 33.31
N PHE A 242 -23.15 1.87 34.05
CA PHE A 242 -24.13 1.57 35.11
C PHE A 242 -24.06 2.62 36.24
N ASP A 243 -22.98 3.40 36.32
CA ASP A 243 -22.83 4.50 37.28
C ASP A 243 -23.77 5.68 37.00
N VAL A 244 -24.16 5.92 35.73
CA VAL A 244 -25.10 7.01 35.38
C VAL A 244 -26.55 6.54 35.49
N ALA A 245 -26.81 5.25 35.23
CA ALA A 245 -28.15 4.67 35.32
C ALA A 245 -28.65 4.57 36.78
N TYR A 246 -27.77 4.37 37.76
CA TYR A 246 -28.16 4.30 39.17
C TYR A 246 -28.62 5.66 39.72
N VAL A 247 -27.96 6.75 39.33
CA VAL A 247 -28.29 8.11 39.78
C VAL A 247 -29.65 8.56 39.23
N ALA A 248 -30.00 8.19 38.00
CA ALA A 248 -31.26 8.57 37.35
C ALA A 248 -32.52 7.84 37.91
N ILE A 249 -32.34 6.78 38.69
CA ILE A 249 -33.45 6.01 39.30
C ILE A 249 -33.74 6.49 40.72
N GLN A 250 -32.75 7.05 41.43
CA GLN A 250 -32.97 7.57 42.79
C GLN A 250 -33.62 8.96 42.83
N ASP A 251 -33.53 9.75 41.75
CA ASP A 251 -34.13 11.10 41.67
C ASP A 251 -35.62 11.09 41.25
N ARG A 252 -36.26 9.91 41.25
CA ARG A 252 -37.70 9.72 40.96
C ARG A 252 -38.48 9.16 42.15
N ARG A 253 -37.91 9.26 43.36
CA ARG A 253 -38.57 8.99 44.64
C ARG A 253 -38.41 10.19 45.58
N LEU A 254 -39.00 11.32 45.21
CA LEU A 254 -39.45 12.38 46.13
C LEU A 254 -40.75 12.97 45.58
#